data_AF-A0A6J8FS85-F1
#
_entry.id   AF-A0A6J8FS85-F1
#
_cell.length_a   1.000
_cell.length_b   1.000
_cell.length_c   1.000
_cell.angle_alpha   90.00
_cell.angle_beta   90.00
_cell.angle_gamma   90.00
#
_symmetry.space_group_name_H-M   'P 1'
#
loop_
_entity.id
_entity.type
_entity.pdbx_description
1 polymer ?
#
loop_
_entity_poly.entity_id
_entity_poly.type
_entity_poly.pdbx_seq_one_letter_code
_entity_poly.pdbx_strand_id
1 'polypeptide(L)'
;MSEIATQTFFSIPFYKGYLPFKEAQQAQSYVVLALTTDDAPLLYDDDTCAVGSVGGGYVVAKAPSTTPERPVTPENAASGRQAALLHPLSSLPPPPPERSPITRSRSTTNENSHASPHMLSSSIDSTGIHSAAPVATALGGGVAFYLFHKRDVQPPPIRFYVSPKKVHRCFRGCERLGCSCERIHFNPDAWRMRLETLPRLPLTVARAGQNIRVAPNQIEPTAGYFFALGLKTAKVLPAVVPTMCRFNTTCRNGIRCLYIHADTTVTPKQVQTSEITLRTWGQHVMDNALSGKEAGAFFEFLDEQGVRTVGDMQVLGNAAFDSLAARVPPRWAEAFLTLSVLRDLDTKMLLSNALMAFPRIEAPVRLPGFLNTVGDLLNLTASAFMQLQVAPFVMNACSLIRARYGTDETFSIIDLKKEQPNTFFSNATRMIQSFCRTHAHCSWRKHDPSRPVVTSVLTFVDVNKCHCHLNGDNPENTHEEHIDAPIPADIEEMGTPSGSWCQCMRRGVIAVNYELSTPSGSRCSEQNAMGKLASLGVPTWGVREVFVHGRAAKEPNPLFPCGVCENMLRRVTKDVLAHYGGDVTLYMFDATTPRKIVFLTIPEISNRDGANFKKFVAEDLRSR
;
A
#
# COMPACT_ATOMS: atom_id res chain seq x y z
N MET A 1 -10.58 30.96 -8.31
CA MET A 1 -10.88 29.51 -8.45
C MET A 1 -10.98 28.89 -7.08
N SER A 2 -11.84 27.88 -6.86
CA SER A 2 -11.95 27.21 -5.57
C SER A 2 -10.73 26.33 -5.32
N GLU A 3 -10.07 26.48 -4.18
CA GLU A 3 -8.93 25.66 -3.76
C GLU A 3 -9.26 24.15 -3.79
N ILE A 4 -10.51 23.81 -3.49
CA ILE A 4 -11.06 22.46 -3.52
C ILE A 4 -11.04 21.88 -4.96
N ALA A 5 -11.30 22.70 -5.98
CA ALA A 5 -11.27 22.29 -7.39
C ALA A 5 -9.86 21.88 -7.81
N THR A 6 -8.89 22.70 -7.44
CA THR A 6 -7.48 22.46 -7.70
C THR A 6 -7.01 21.18 -7.00
N GLN A 7 -7.24 21.07 -5.69
CA GLN A 7 -6.87 19.89 -4.91
C GLN A 7 -7.53 18.61 -5.46
N THR A 8 -8.82 18.68 -5.82
CA THR A 8 -9.54 17.55 -6.40
C THR A 8 -8.92 17.11 -7.73
N PHE A 9 -8.64 18.03 -8.65
CA PHE A 9 -8.06 17.70 -9.96
C PHE A 9 -6.68 17.02 -9.84
N PHE A 10 -5.81 17.56 -8.98
CA PHE A 10 -4.51 16.95 -8.73
C PHE A 10 -4.63 15.57 -8.07
N SER A 11 -5.71 15.30 -7.32
CA SER A 11 -5.98 13.99 -6.72
C SER A 11 -6.51 12.91 -7.68
N ILE A 12 -6.98 13.24 -8.89
CA ILE A 12 -7.62 12.27 -9.80
C ILE A 12 -6.59 11.35 -10.49
N PRO A 13 -6.66 10.02 -10.35
CA PRO A 13 -5.83 9.10 -11.12
C PRO A 13 -6.42 8.86 -12.52
N PHE A 14 -5.73 9.34 -13.55
CA PHE A 14 -6.13 9.11 -14.94
C PHE A 14 -5.68 7.75 -15.47
N TYR A 15 -4.54 7.26 -15.00
CA TYR A 15 -4.00 5.98 -15.42
C TYR A 15 -4.85 4.88 -14.75
N LYS A 16 -5.47 4.03 -15.56
CA LYS A 16 -6.32 2.92 -15.10
C LYS A 16 -5.54 1.62 -15.24
N GLY A 17 -4.52 1.46 -14.42
CA GLY A 17 -3.66 0.28 -14.41
C GLY A 17 -2.97 0.12 -13.07
N TYR A 18 -2.23 -0.96 -12.93
CA TYR A 18 -1.50 -1.28 -11.71
C TYR A 18 -0.16 -0.55 -11.69
N LEU A 19 0.15 0.10 -10.56
CA LEU A 19 1.43 0.76 -10.30
C LEU A 19 1.79 0.64 -8.81
N PRO A 20 3.08 0.47 -8.45
CA PRO A 20 3.54 0.72 -7.09
C PRO A 20 3.32 2.19 -6.72
N PHE A 21 3.36 2.50 -5.43
CA PHE A 21 2.96 3.82 -4.92
C PHE A 21 3.74 4.99 -5.55
N LYS A 22 5.06 4.84 -5.71
CA LYS A 22 5.93 5.89 -6.26
C LYS A 22 5.59 6.18 -7.73
N GLU A 23 5.44 5.15 -8.52
CA GLU A 23 5.05 5.21 -9.92
C GLU A 23 3.62 5.76 -10.07
N ALA A 24 2.71 5.40 -9.17
CA ALA A 24 1.36 5.95 -9.14
C ALA A 24 1.37 7.46 -8.92
N GLN A 25 2.19 7.97 -8.00
CA GLN A 25 2.38 9.42 -7.79
C GLN A 25 2.96 10.10 -9.04
N GLN A 26 3.94 9.47 -9.70
CA GLN A 26 4.51 10.00 -10.94
C GLN A 26 3.46 10.07 -12.05
N ALA A 27 2.71 9.00 -12.27
CA ALA A 27 1.64 8.97 -13.28
C ALA A 27 0.49 9.94 -12.95
N GLN A 28 0.20 10.16 -11.68
CA GLN A 28 -0.83 11.09 -11.21
C GLN A 28 -0.52 12.55 -11.55
N SER A 29 0.76 12.90 -11.74
CA SER A 29 1.18 14.23 -12.22
C SER A 29 0.82 14.50 -13.67
N TYR A 30 0.34 13.51 -14.42
CA TYR A 30 0.02 13.62 -15.83
C TYR A 30 -1.47 13.42 -16.12
N VAL A 31 -1.89 13.95 -17.26
CA VAL A 31 -3.26 13.83 -17.78
C VAL A 31 -3.25 13.66 -19.29
N VAL A 32 -4.19 12.86 -19.79
CA VAL A 32 -4.50 12.78 -21.23
C VAL A 32 -5.71 13.66 -21.54
N LEU A 33 -5.56 14.57 -22.51
CA LEU A 33 -6.63 15.44 -23.02
C LEU A 33 -6.93 15.10 -24.47
N ALA A 34 -8.22 15.12 -24.81
CA ALA A 34 -8.73 14.99 -26.17
C ALA A 34 -8.96 16.37 -26.77
N LEU A 35 -8.34 16.66 -27.92
CA LEU A 35 -8.54 17.90 -28.68
C LEU A 35 -9.29 17.56 -29.97
N THR A 36 -10.28 18.38 -30.32
CA THR A 36 -11.00 18.27 -31.60
C THR A 36 -10.31 19.13 -32.65
N THR A 37 -10.31 18.71 -33.91
CA THR A 37 -9.66 19.43 -35.03
C THR A 37 -10.12 20.89 -35.19
N ASP A 38 -11.32 21.25 -34.74
CA ASP A 38 -11.82 22.64 -34.77
C ASP A 38 -11.18 23.55 -33.69
N ASP A 39 -10.46 22.93 -32.74
CA ASP A 39 -9.82 23.59 -31.59
C ASP A 39 -8.30 23.49 -31.61
N ALA A 40 -7.73 22.81 -32.61
CA ALA A 40 -6.30 22.77 -32.88
C ALA A 40 -6.03 23.68 -34.10
N PRO A 41 -5.29 24.79 -33.97
CA PRO A 41 -4.82 25.54 -35.11
C PRO A 41 -3.99 24.61 -35.98
N LEU A 42 -4.04 24.82 -37.30
CA LEU A 42 -3.14 24.20 -38.27
C LEU A 42 -1.68 24.52 -37.87
N LEU A 43 -1.04 23.62 -37.13
CA LEU A 43 0.35 23.77 -36.71
C LEU A 43 1.27 23.22 -37.79
N TYR A 44 2.06 24.13 -38.36
CA TYR A 44 3.35 23.81 -38.96
C TYR A 44 4.34 23.45 -37.83
N ASP A 45 5.11 22.37 -38.04
CA ASP A 45 6.28 21.92 -37.27
C ASP A 45 6.17 21.83 -35.74
N ASP A 46 5.52 20.77 -35.23
CA ASP A 46 5.61 20.34 -33.81
C ASP A 46 6.59 19.13 -33.63
N ASP A 47 7.25 18.68 -34.71
CA ASP A 47 8.16 17.50 -34.69
C ASP A 47 9.57 17.80 -34.11
N THR A 48 9.91 19.05 -33.82
CA THR A 48 11.27 19.45 -33.40
C THR A 48 11.47 19.61 -31.88
N CYS A 49 10.43 19.67 -31.06
CA CYS A 49 10.59 19.94 -29.62
C CYS A 49 10.73 18.70 -28.71
N ALA A 50 10.64 17.48 -29.25
CA ALA A 50 10.62 16.25 -28.42
C ALA A 50 11.99 15.57 -28.22
N VAL A 51 13.06 16.00 -28.89
CA VAL A 51 14.35 15.27 -28.86
C VAL A 51 15.45 16.00 -28.05
N GLY A 52 15.22 17.21 -27.57
CA GLY A 52 16.28 18.09 -27.09
C GLY A 52 16.08 18.75 -25.72
N SER A 53 15.52 18.10 -24.71
CA SER A 53 15.70 18.57 -23.32
C SER A 53 15.30 17.54 -22.27
N VAL A 54 16.24 16.67 -21.91
CA VAL A 54 16.22 15.96 -20.63
C VAL A 54 17.25 16.65 -19.74
N GLY A 55 16.83 17.77 -19.13
CA GLY A 55 17.55 18.37 -18.03
C GLY A 55 17.40 17.47 -16.80
N GLY A 56 18.44 16.68 -16.52
CA GLY A 56 18.58 16.01 -15.23
C GLY A 56 18.63 17.04 -14.12
N GLY A 57 17.50 17.20 -13.41
CA GLY A 57 17.45 17.94 -12.16
C GLY A 57 18.22 17.19 -11.07
N TYR A 58 19.54 17.38 -11.03
CA TYR A 58 20.36 17.06 -9.87
C TYR A 58 19.85 17.90 -8.70
N VAL A 59 19.21 17.25 -7.74
CA VAL A 59 19.04 17.80 -6.39
C VAL A 59 20.46 17.89 -5.80
N VAL A 60 20.98 19.10 -5.70
CA VAL A 60 22.24 19.40 -4.99
C VAL A 60 22.00 19.16 -3.50
N ALA A 61 22.19 17.92 -3.07
CA ALA A 61 22.46 17.61 -1.67
C ALA A 61 23.92 18.00 -1.40
N LYS A 62 24.09 19.11 -0.69
CA LYS A 62 25.40 19.62 -0.25
C LYS A 62 25.98 18.64 0.77
N ALA A 63 26.82 17.70 0.32
CA ALA A 63 27.67 16.90 1.21
C ALA A 63 28.96 17.70 1.52
N PRO A 64 29.38 17.80 2.79
CA PRO A 64 30.63 18.45 3.15
C PRO A 64 31.82 17.54 2.82
N SER A 65 32.83 18.13 2.17
CA SER A 65 34.08 17.50 1.74
C SER A 65 34.89 16.96 2.91
N THR A 66 35.39 15.74 2.76
CA THR A 66 36.45 15.13 3.57
C THR A 66 37.75 15.18 2.76
N THR A 67 38.82 15.73 3.33
CA THR A 67 40.18 15.14 3.43
C THR A 67 41.15 16.10 4.14
N PRO A 68 42.29 15.61 4.68
CA PRO A 68 42.64 15.78 6.09
C PRO A 68 43.88 16.67 6.34
N GLU A 69 44.03 17.18 7.56
CA GLU A 69 45.27 17.12 8.35
C GLU A 69 45.06 17.71 9.77
N ARG A 70 45.76 17.13 10.75
CA ARG A 70 45.72 17.36 12.21
C ARG A 70 46.93 18.27 12.59
N PRO A 71 47.24 18.58 13.87
CA PRO A 71 46.48 19.08 15.03
C PRO A 71 47.13 20.36 15.65
N VAL A 72 46.37 21.32 16.19
CA VAL A 72 46.85 22.16 17.34
C VAL A 72 45.66 22.69 18.15
N THR A 73 45.56 22.32 19.43
CA THR A 73 44.91 23.07 20.53
C THR A 73 45.94 24.07 21.11
N PRO A 74 45.58 25.20 21.79
CA PRO A 74 44.54 25.21 22.83
C PRO A 74 43.85 26.59 23.14
N GLU A 75 42.97 26.52 24.16
CA GLU A 75 42.70 27.56 25.19
C GLU A 75 41.66 28.71 24.99
N ASN A 76 40.59 28.55 25.80
CA ASN A 76 40.08 29.44 26.87
C ASN A 76 39.26 30.73 26.63
N ALA A 77 38.26 30.82 27.52
CA ALA A 77 37.55 31.98 28.08
C ALA A 77 36.49 32.66 27.19
N ALA A 78 35.43 33.30 27.69
CA ALA A 78 34.63 33.27 28.92
C ALA A 78 33.58 34.39 28.73
N SER A 79 32.37 34.21 29.25
CA SER A 79 31.49 35.24 29.85
C SER A 79 30.88 36.41 29.05
N GLY A 80 29.60 36.68 29.36
CA GLY A 80 28.98 38.02 29.47
C GLY A 80 27.84 38.28 28.47
N ARG A 81 26.54 38.15 28.81
CA ARG A 81 25.60 39.01 29.60
C ARG A 81 25.14 40.34 28.94
N GLN A 82 23.83 40.60 29.12
CA GLN A 82 22.99 41.83 28.97
C GLN A 82 22.34 42.06 27.59
N ALA A 83 21.00 42.08 27.41
CA ALA A 83 19.92 42.96 27.95
C ALA A 83 20.12 44.43 27.54
N ALA A 84 19.18 45.24 27.04
CA ALA A 84 17.75 45.18 26.69
C ALA A 84 17.40 46.47 25.89
N LEU A 85 16.16 46.60 25.37
CA LEU A 85 15.30 47.82 25.31
C LEU A 85 14.68 48.24 23.94
N LEU A 86 13.32 48.22 23.98
CA LEU A 86 12.32 49.21 23.53
C LEU A 86 11.71 49.21 22.09
N HIS A 87 10.36 49.20 22.10
CA HIS A 87 9.31 49.27 21.06
C HIS A 87 9.04 50.72 20.54
N PRO A 88 7.92 51.03 19.83
CA PRO A 88 7.32 50.55 18.56
C PRO A 88 6.93 51.75 17.63
N LEU A 89 6.24 51.52 16.49
CA LEU A 89 5.25 52.49 15.94
C LEU A 89 4.30 51.84 14.92
N SER A 90 3.01 52.17 15.06
CA SER A 90 1.86 51.78 14.23
C SER A 90 1.60 52.74 13.06
N SER A 91 0.95 52.25 12.00
CA SER A 91 0.02 53.04 11.18
C SER A 91 -0.98 52.17 10.38
N LEU A 92 -2.22 52.68 10.31
CA LEU A 92 -3.41 52.32 9.50
C LEU A 92 -3.68 53.54 8.55
N PRO A 93 -4.69 53.63 7.65
CA PRO A 93 -5.62 52.70 6.94
C PRO A 93 -5.66 53.01 5.39
N PRO A 94 -6.68 52.68 4.52
CA PRO A 94 -8.07 53.23 4.48
C PRO A 94 -9.20 52.25 3.95
N PRO A 95 -10.50 52.67 3.86
CA PRO A 95 -11.71 51.81 3.91
C PRO A 95 -12.42 51.53 2.56
N PRO A 96 -13.53 50.75 2.50
CA PRO A 96 -14.22 50.36 1.26
C PRO A 96 -15.49 51.21 0.96
N PRO A 97 -16.02 51.18 -0.29
CA PRO A 97 -17.31 51.78 -0.61
C PRO A 97 -18.47 50.77 -0.68
N GLU A 98 -19.63 51.20 -0.18
CA GLU A 98 -20.94 50.55 -0.28
C GLU A 98 -21.70 50.94 -1.56
N ARG A 99 -22.57 50.05 -2.08
CA ARG A 99 -23.97 50.33 -2.53
C ARG A 99 -24.71 49.07 -2.99
N SER A 100 -25.59 48.56 -2.12
CA SER A 100 -27.03 48.20 -2.18
C SER A 100 -27.72 47.63 -3.46
N PRO A 101 -29.01 47.16 -3.42
CA PRO A 101 -29.36 45.75 -3.72
C PRO A 101 -30.38 45.58 -4.87
N ILE A 102 -30.48 44.37 -5.45
CA ILE A 102 -31.63 43.99 -6.29
C ILE A 102 -32.19 42.62 -5.85
N THR A 103 -33.51 42.64 -5.66
CA THR A 103 -34.46 41.64 -5.18
C THR A 103 -34.77 40.50 -6.17
N ARG A 104 -35.08 39.32 -5.59
CA ARG A 104 -36.04 38.25 -6.00
C ARG A 104 -35.87 37.67 -7.43
N SER A 105 -35.86 36.37 -7.65
CA SER A 105 -36.89 35.41 -7.22
C SER A 105 -36.43 33.96 -7.50
N ARG A 106 -36.95 33.05 -6.68
CA ARG A 106 -36.79 31.60 -6.79
C ARG A 106 -38.09 31.08 -7.42
N SER A 107 -38.03 30.41 -8.57
CA SER A 107 -39.10 29.53 -9.03
C SER A 107 -38.52 28.17 -9.37
N THR A 108 -39.04 27.17 -8.67
CA THR A 108 -38.89 25.74 -8.90
C THR A 108 -39.97 25.30 -9.88
N THR A 109 -39.62 24.53 -10.90
CA THR A 109 -40.51 23.53 -11.50
C THR A 109 -39.70 22.33 -11.98
N ASN A 110 -40.01 21.18 -11.37
CA ASN A 110 -39.85 19.85 -11.97
C ASN A 110 -40.71 19.76 -13.23
N GLU A 111 -40.26 19.01 -14.24
CA GLU A 111 -41.16 18.11 -14.95
C GLU A 111 -40.38 17.01 -15.70
N ASN A 112 -40.76 15.76 -15.36
CA ASN A 112 -40.42 14.55 -16.08
C ASN A 112 -41.16 14.54 -17.43
N SER A 113 -40.53 14.01 -18.47
CA SER A 113 -41.26 13.47 -19.62
C SER A 113 -40.49 12.32 -20.26
N HIS A 114 -41.07 11.14 -20.13
CA HIS A 114 -40.77 9.94 -20.90
C HIS A 114 -41.14 10.13 -22.38
N ALA A 115 -40.31 9.64 -23.30
CA ALA A 115 -40.75 9.12 -24.59
C ALA A 115 -39.71 8.12 -25.14
N SER A 116 -40.16 6.91 -25.45
CA SER A 116 -39.44 5.87 -26.20
C SER A 116 -39.97 5.82 -27.66
N PRO A 117 -39.62 4.83 -28.50
CA PRO A 117 -38.66 4.96 -29.58
C PRO A 117 -39.29 4.83 -30.97
N HIS A 118 -38.62 5.32 -32.02
CA HIS A 118 -38.97 4.94 -33.39
C HIS A 118 -37.80 4.23 -34.09
N MET A 119 -38.12 3.01 -34.49
CA MET A 119 -37.50 2.20 -35.53
C MET A 119 -37.27 3.01 -36.80
N LEU A 120 -36.20 2.71 -37.54
CA LEU A 120 -36.27 2.39 -38.97
C LEU A 120 -35.00 1.64 -39.41
N SER A 121 -35.27 0.52 -40.10
CA SER A 121 -34.36 -0.39 -40.75
C SER A 121 -34.05 0.08 -42.17
N SER A 122 -32.86 -0.22 -42.70
CA SER A 122 -32.71 -0.78 -44.06
C SER A 122 -31.30 -1.33 -44.28
N SER A 123 -31.29 -2.57 -44.77
CA SER A 123 -30.17 -3.35 -45.29
C SER A 123 -29.70 -2.86 -46.65
N ILE A 124 -28.40 -3.02 -46.98
CA ILE A 124 -27.95 -3.51 -48.29
C ILE A 124 -26.69 -4.38 -48.09
N ASP A 125 -26.73 -5.55 -48.71
CA ASP A 125 -25.74 -6.61 -48.75
C ASP A 125 -24.56 -6.36 -49.72
N SER A 126 -23.38 -6.84 -49.28
CA SER A 126 -22.37 -7.69 -49.94
C SER A 126 -22.05 -7.60 -51.45
N THR A 127 -20.75 -7.39 -51.73
CA THR A 127 -19.80 -8.11 -52.65
C THR A 127 -18.62 -7.15 -52.92
N GLY A 128 -17.33 -7.48 -53.02
CA GLY A 128 -16.51 -8.68 -52.91
C GLY A 128 -15.07 -8.30 -53.37
N ILE A 129 -14.06 -8.91 -52.74
CA ILE A 129 -12.73 -9.27 -53.29
C ILE A 129 -11.63 -8.19 -53.49
N HIS A 130 -10.56 -8.38 -52.69
CA HIS A 130 -9.14 -8.04 -52.82
C HIS A 130 -8.67 -6.77 -53.56
N SER A 131 -8.01 -5.88 -52.82
CA SER A 131 -6.72 -5.30 -53.21
C SER A 131 -5.99 -4.66 -52.03
N ALA A 132 -4.68 -4.56 -52.19
CA ALA A 132 -3.64 -4.23 -51.22
C ALA A 132 -3.92 -3.04 -50.28
N ALA A 133 -3.24 -3.11 -49.14
CA ALA A 133 -3.22 -2.10 -48.08
C ALA A 133 -3.13 -0.66 -48.61
N PRO A 134 -4.07 0.22 -48.23
CA PRO A 134 -3.84 1.65 -48.25
C PRO A 134 -3.43 2.13 -46.86
N VAL A 135 -2.29 2.82 -46.83
CA VAL A 135 -1.94 3.79 -45.80
C VAL A 135 -3.16 4.67 -45.55
N ALA A 136 -3.76 4.56 -44.37
CA ALA A 136 -4.98 5.25 -44.02
C ALA A 136 -4.70 6.74 -43.79
N THR A 137 -4.86 7.52 -44.86
CA THR A 137 -5.12 8.95 -44.81
C THR A 137 -6.44 9.20 -45.53
N ALA A 138 -7.52 9.48 -44.77
CA ALA A 138 -8.42 10.62 -45.00
C ALA A 138 -9.61 10.67 -44.02
N LEU A 139 -9.61 11.76 -43.24
CA LEU A 139 -10.71 12.66 -42.85
C LEU A 139 -12.02 12.13 -42.22
N GLY A 140 -12.16 12.45 -40.93
CA GLY A 140 -13.43 12.78 -40.27
C GLY A 140 -13.15 13.36 -38.88
N GLY A 141 -13.26 14.70 -38.71
CA GLY A 141 -13.20 15.44 -37.43
C GLY A 141 -12.40 14.77 -36.31
N GLY A 142 -11.09 14.58 -36.51
CA GLY A 142 -10.27 13.69 -35.70
C GLY A 142 -10.12 14.19 -34.26
N VAL A 143 -10.30 13.30 -33.29
CA VAL A 143 -9.89 13.58 -31.91
C VAL A 143 -8.40 13.27 -31.80
N ALA A 144 -7.59 14.28 -31.51
CA ALA A 144 -6.18 14.13 -31.18
C ALA A 144 -6.01 13.95 -29.67
N PHE A 145 -5.02 13.15 -29.25
CA PHE A 145 -4.78 12.87 -27.83
C PHE A 145 -3.41 13.40 -27.42
N TYR A 146 -3.39 14.18 -26.35
CA TYR A 146 -2.16 14.79 -25.86
C TYR A 146 -1.94 14.44 -24.39
N LEU A 147 -0.70 14.11 -24.06
CA LEU A 147 -0.22 13.98 -22.69
C LEU A 147 0.29 15.33 -22.21
N PHE A 148 -0.19 15.75 -21.04
CA PHE A 148 0.25 16.97 -20.37
C PHE A 148 0.68 16.67 -18.95
N HIS A 149 1.57 17.52 -18.40
CA HIS A 149 1.74 17.61 -16.97
C HIS A 149 0.56 18.41 -16.38
N LYS A 150 -0.10 17.91 -15.33
CA LYS A 150 -1.30 18.54 -14.76
C LYS A 150 -1.06 19.96 -14.27
N ARG A 151 0.16 20.28 -13.85
CA ARG A 151 0.53 21.65 -13.43
C ARG A 151 0.39 22.69 -14.55
N ASP A 152 0.46 22.24 -15.80
CA ASP A 152 0.38 23.10 -16.99
C ASP A 152 -1.07 23.19 -17.54
N VAL A 153 -2.01 22.61 -16.80
CA VAL A 153 -3.42 22.47 -17.17
C VAL A 153 -4.30 23.03 -16.06
N GLN A 154 -5.27 23.85 -16.42
CA GLN A 154 -6.22 24.41 -15.47
C GLN A 154 -7.23 23.33 -15.02
N PRO A 155 -7.52 23.23 -13.72
CA PRO A 155 -8.56 22.34 -13.22
C PRO A 155 -9.93 22.58 -13.89
N PRO A 156 -10.73 21.54 -14.16
CA PRO A 156 -12.06 21.72 -14.73
C PRO A 156 -12.99 22.51 -13.79
N PRO A 157 -14.03 23.17 -14.32
CA PRO A 157 -15.03 23.84 -13.50
C PRO A 157 -15.71 22.92 -12.48
N ILE A 158 -16.10 23.51 -11.34
CA ILE A 158 -16.76 22.89 -10.17
C ILE A 158 -17.88 21.88 -10.53
N ARG A 159 -18.63 22.10 -11.62
CA ARG A 159 -19.73 21.21 -12.01
C ARG A 159 -19.29 19.79 -12.39
N PHE A 160 -17.99 19.55 -12.60
CA PHE A 160 -17.39 18.24 -12.88
C PHE A 160 -16.77 17.58 -11.65
N TYR A 161 -17.19 17.92 -10.42
CA TYR A 161 -16.82 17.21 -9.18
C TYR A 161 -17.34 15.77 -9.19
N VAL A 162 -16.69 14.96 -10.00
CA VAL A 162 -16.81 13.53 -10.05
C VAL A 162 -15.80 13.01 -9.03
N SER A 163 -16.25 12.23 -8.05
CA SER A 163 -15.34 11.49 -7.15
C SER A 163 -14.19 10.91 -8.00
N PRO A 164 -12.91 11.00 -7.57
CA PRO A 164 -11.77 10.44 -8.31
C PRO A 164 -11.99 9.01 -8.82
N LYS A 165 -12.80 8.22 -8.10
CA LYS A 165 -13.21 6.84 -8.43
C LYS A 165 -14.14 6.72 -9.65
N LYS A 166 -14.78 7.80 -10.10
CA LYS A 166 -15.82 7.82 -11.14
C LYS A 166 -15.33 8.41 -12.48
N VAL A 167 -14.06 8.84 -12.58
CA VAL A 167 -13.50 9.36 -13.84
C VAL A 167 -13.02 8.19 -14.70
N HIS A 168 -13.79 7.86 -15.75
CA HIS A 168 -13.52 6.74 -16.67
C HIS A 168 -13.30 7.18 -18.13
N ARG A 169 -13.35 8.49 -18.39
CA ARG A 169 -13.12 9.09 -19.71
C ARG A 169 -12.15 10.26 -19.62
N CYS A 170 -11.39 10.51 -20.68
CA CYS A 170 -10.53 11.69 -20.76
C CYS A 170 -11.36 12.97 -20.89
N PHE A 171 -10.78 14.11 -20.50
CA PHE A 171 -11.40 15.42 -20.68
C PHE A 171 -11.14 15.97 -22.08
N ARG A 172 -11.99 16.90 -22.51
CA ARG A 172 -11.71 17.72 -23.70
C ARG A 172 -10.83 18.90 -23.31
N GLY A 173 -9.77 19.14 -24.08
CA GLY A 173 -8.88 20.29 -23.92
C GLY A 173 -9.36 21.52 -24.69
N CYS A 174 -8.93 22.71 -24.26
CA CYS A 174 -9.09 23.97 -24.97
C CYS A 174 -7.84 24.84 -24.76
N GLU A 175 -7.24 25.31 -25.84
CA GLU A 175 -6.08 26.21 -25.80
C GLU A 175 -6.45 27.70 -25.84
N ARG A 176 -7.74 28.02 -26.05
CA ARG A 176 -8.18 29.42 -26.15
C ARG A 176 -8.09 30.10 -24.79
N LEU A 177 -7.22 31.11 -24.70
CA LEU A 177 -7.11 31.98 -23.54
C LEU A 177 -8.41 32.79 -23.38
N GLY A 178 -8.98 32.79 -22.17
CA GLY A 178 -10.17 33.57 -21.86
C GLY A 178 -11.50 33.09 -22.46
N CYS A 179 -11.60 31.85 -22.99
CA CYS A 179 -12.92 31.29 -23.32
C CYS A 179 -13.71 30.98 -22.02
N SER A 180 -15.04 31.03 -22.10
CA SER A 180 -15.97 30.59 -21.05
C SER A 180 -16.52 29.16 -21.25
N CYS A 181 -15.86 28.39 -22.12
CA CYS A 181 -16.25 27.04 -22.49
C CYS A 181 -15.99 26.02 -21.36
N GLU A 182 -16.75 24.92 -21.32
CA GLU A 182 -16.69 23.93 -20.22
C GLU A 182 -15.49 22.97 -20.30
N ARG A 183 -14.53 23.25 -21.17
CA ARG A 183 -13.37 22.40 -21.44
C ARG A 183 -12.23 22.71 -20.46
N ILE A 184 -11.28 21.80 -20.39
CA ILE A 184 -10.06 22.00 -19.60
C ILE A 184 -9.12 22.92 -20.37
N HIS A 185 -8.81 24.08 -19.80
CA HIS A 185 -7.88 25.04 -20.39
C HIS A 185 -6.43 24.66 -20.10
N PHE A 186 -5.54 24.92 -21.04
CA PHE A 186 -4.11 24.79 -20.85
C PHE A 186 -3.40 25.94 -21.55
N ASN A 187 -2.17 26.23 -21.11
CA ASN A 187 -1.34 27.22 -21.76
C ASN A 187 -0.90 26.69 -23.14
N PRO A 188 -1.04 27.44 -24.25
CA PRO A 188 -0.49 27.04 -25.56
C PRO A 188 0.98 26.61 -25.51
N ASP A 189 1.78 27.23 -24.65
CA ASP A 189 3.21 26.93 -24.47
C ASP A 189 3.48 25.78 -23.48
N ALA A 190 2.44 25.11 -22.97
CA ALA A 190 2.58 23.99 -22.06
C ALA A 190 3.30 22.82 -22.75
N TRP A 191 4.17 22.14 -22.00
CA TRP A 191 4.74 20.88 -22.49
C TRP A 191 3.61 19.88 -22.79
N ARG A 192 3.66 19.30 -23.99
CA ARG A 192 2.71 18.29 -24.43
C ARG A 192 3.35 17.29 -25.36
N MET A 193 2.84 16.07 -25.36
CA MET A 193 3.22 15.03 -26.30
C MET A 193 1.98 14.52 -27.03
N ARG A 194 2.01 14.56 -28.36
CA ARG A 194 0.98 13.98 -29.21
C ARG A 194 1.07 12.45 -29.17
N LEU A 195 -0.02 11.79 -28.82
CA LEU A 195 -0.01 10.37 -28.45
C LEU A 195 -0.43 9.45 -29.58
N GLU A 196 -1.30 9.89 -30.49
CA GLU A 196 -1.76 9.08 -31.61
C GLU A 196 -0.68 8.83 -32.67
N THR A 197 0.38 9.63 -32.66
CA THR A 197 1.54 9.50 -33.55
C THR A 197 2.58 8.50 -33.04
N LEU A 198 2.45 8.05 -31.78
CA LEU A 198 3.38 7.09 -31.19
C LEU A 198 3.27 5.72 -31.87
N PRO A 199 4.39 4.97 -32.00
CA PRO A 199 4.34 3.63 -32.53
C PRO A 199 3.43 2.76 -31.67
N ARG A 200 2.53 2.02 -32.32
CA ARG A 200 1.65 1.09 -31.63
C ARG A 200 2.47 -0.09 -31.10
N LEU A 201 2.33 -0.39 -29.81
CA LEU A 201 3.09 -1.44 -29.14
C LEU A 201 2.12 -2.45 -28.51
N PRO A 202 2.50 -3.74 -28.45
CA PRO A 202 1.74 -4.72 -27.70
C PRO A 202 1.79 -4.33 -26.22
N LEU A 203 0.69 -4.54 -25.51
CA LEU A 203 0.60 -4.27 -24.08
C LEU A 203 0.16 -5.52 -23.34
N THR A 204 0.72 -5.68 -22.15
CA THR A 204 0.18 -6.59 -21.15
C THR A 204 -0.97 -5.86 -20.46
N VAL A 205 -2.17 -6.41 -20.53
CA VAL A 205 -3.40 -5.79 -20.03
C VAL A 205 -4.00 -6.66 -18.94
N ALA A 206 -4.38 -6.04 -17.83
CA ALA A 206 -5.04 -6.72 -16.73
C ALA A 206 -6.57 -6.77 -16.91
N ARG A 207 -7.17 -7.93 -16.70
CA ARG A 207 -8.63 -8.16 -16.74
C ARG A 207 -9.02 -9.25 -15.76
N ALA A 208 -9.95 -8.94 -14.85
CA ALA A 208 -10.61 -9.91 -13.97
C ALA A 208 -9.63 -10.88 -13.26
N GLY A 209 -8.57 -10.35 -12.65
CA GLY A 209 -7.59 -11.16 -11.93
C GLY A 209 -6.51 -11.82 -12.80
N GLN A 210 -6.47 -11.51 -14.10
CA GLN A 210 -5.53 -12.10 -15.06
C GLN A 210 -4.79 -11.03 -15.85
N ASN A 211 -3.63 -11.40 -16.39
CA ASN A 211 -2.91 -10.60 -17.38
C ASN A 211 -2.91 -11.31 -18.72
N ILE A 212 -3.14 -10.56 -19.78
CA ILE A 212 -3.05 -11.05 -21.15
C ILE A 212 -2.15 -10.12 -21.97
N ARG A 213 -1.30 -10.70 -22.80
CA ARG A 213 -0.55 -9.94 -23.79
C ARG A 213 -1.44 -9.73 -25.01
N VAL A 214 -1.71 -8.47 -25.36
CA VAL A 214 -2.55 -8.12 -26.49
C VAL A 214 -1.69 -7.53 -27.60
N ALA A 215 -1.85 -8.04 -28.82
CA ALA A 215 -1.12 -7.55 -29.99
C ALA A 215 -1.64 -6.17 -30.42
N PRO A 216 -0.80 -5.31 -31.03
CA PRO A 216 -1.18 -3.93 -31.34
C PRO A 216 -2.40 -3.80 -32.27
N ASN A 217 -2.61 -4.77 -33.15
CA ASN A 217 -3.73 -4.84 -34.08
C ASN A 217 -5.04 -5.27 -33.43
N GLN A 218 -4.97 -5.85 -32.23
CA GLN A 218 -6.15 -6.25 -31.44
C GLN A 218 -6.55 -5.18 -30.43
N ILE A 219 -5.76 -4.12 -30.26
CA ILE A 219 -6.03 -3.04 -29.32
C ILE A 219 -6.72 -1.89 -30.05
N GLU A 220 -7.88 -1.49 -29.52
CA GLU A 220 -8.57 -0.28 -29.96
C GLU A 220 -7.84 0.98 -29.45
N PRO A 221 -7.72 2.04 -30.25
CA PRO A 221 -6.99 3.26 -29.92
C PRO A 221 -7.76 4.16 -28.93
N THR A 222 -7.91 3.72 -27.68
CA THR A 222 -8.55 4.50 -26.61
C THR A 222 -7.59 5.50 -25.97
N ALA A 223 -8.12 6.52 -25.31
CA ALA A 223 -7.33 7.46 -24.50
C ALA A 223 -6.48 6.74 -23.44
N GLY A 224 -6.99 5.64 -22.86
CA GLY A 224 -6.26 4.79 -21.93
C GLY A 224 -5.05 4.11 -22.57
N TYR A 225 -5.20 3.60 -23.80
CA TYR A 225 -4.10 2.99 -24.55
C TYR A 225 -3.02 4.01 -24.88
N PHE A 226 -3.41 5.14 -25.45
CA PHE A 226 -2.49 6.23 -25.76
C PHE A 226 -1.80 6.79 -24.52
N PHE A 227 -2.51 6.90 -23.39
CA PHE A 227 -1.90 7.35 -22.16
C PHE A 227 -0.84 6.38 -21.64
N ALA A 228 -1.09 5.06 -21.70
CA ALA A 228 -0.11 4.05 -21.33
C ALA A 228 1.15 4.12 -22.21
N LEU A 229 0.99 4.27 -23.53
CA LEU A 229 2.11 4.47 -24.45
C LEU A 229 2.88 5.76 -24.18
N GLY A 230 2.16 6.86 -23.91
CA GLY A 230 2.73 8.15 -23.58
C GLY A 230 3.59 8.11 -22.32
N LEU A 231 3.09 7.50 -21.23
CA LEU A 231 3.84 7.37 -19.99
C LEU A 231 5.13 6.55 -20.16
N LYS A 232 5.09 5.49 -20.98
CA LYS A 232 6.26 4.67 -21.30
C LYS A 232 7.26 5.43 -22.19
N THR A 233 6.77 6.10 -23.24
CA THR A 233 7.60 6.82 -24.21
C THR A 233 8.27 8.05 -23.62
N ALA A 234 7.52 8.81 -22.81
CA ALA A 234 8.05 9.95 -22.05
C ALA A 234 8.95 9.54 -20.88
N LYS A 235 9.21 8.23 -20.69
CA LYS A 235 10.00 7.67 -19.58
C LYS A 235 9.52 8.12 -18.21
N VAL A 236 8.21 8.37 -18.07
CA VAL A 236 7.58 8.65 -16.78
C VAL A 236 7.54 7.38 -15.96
N LEU A 237 7.25 6.24 -16.60
CA LEU A 237 7.17 4.94 -15.96
C LEU A 237 8.11 3.93 -16.63
N PRO A 238 8.76 3.03 -15.85
CA PRO A 238 9.61 1.97 -16.41
C PRO A 238 8.79 0.89 -17.12
N ALA A 239 7.54 0.67 -16.69
CA ALA A 239 6.61 -0.28 -17.27
C ALA A 239 5.16 0.15 -17.05
N VAL A 240 4.25 -0.41 -17.86
CA VAL A 240 2.81 -0.13 -17.80
C VAL A 240 2.02 -1.43 -17.96
N VAL A 241 1.04 -1.66 -17.08
CA VAL A 241 0.06 -2.74 -17.16
C VAL A 241 -1.34 -2.13 -16.98
N PRO A 242 -1.95 -1.59 -18.05
CA PRO A 242 -3.27 -0.98 -17.97
C PRO A 242 -4.38 -2.03 -17.81
N THR A 243 -5.55 -1.58 -17.35
CA THR A 243 -6.73 -2.41 -17.11
C THR A 243 -7.67 -2.38 -18.32
N MET A 244 -8.20 -3.55 -18.68
CA MET A 244 -9.21 -3.67 -19.73
C MET A 244 -10.58 -3.18 -19.25
N CYS A 245 -11.30 -2.47 -20.10
CA CYS A 245 -12.65 -2.02 -19.80
C CYS A 245 -13.59 -3.23 -19.68
N ARG A 246 -14.39 -3.27 -18.60
CA ARG A 246 -15.43 -4.30 -18.42
C ARG A 246 -16.43 -4.35 -19.58
N PHE A 247 -16.77 -3.20 -20.16
CA PHE A 247 -17.71 -3.11 -21.28
C PHE A 247 -17.03 -3.31 -22.64
N ASN A 248 -15.71 -3.20 -22.70
CA ASN A 248 -14.90 -3.40 -23.90
C ASN A 248 -15.50 -2.72 -25.15
N THR A 249 -15.80 -3.46 -26.21
CA THR A 249 -16.40 -2.97 -27.46
C THR A 249 -17.78 -2.31 -27.29
N THR A 250 -18.49 -2.59 -26.20
CA THR A 250 -19.81 -1.97 -25.89
C THR A 250 -19.72 -0.73 -24.99
N CYS A 251 -18.49 -0.28 -24.67
CA CYS A 251 -18.27 0.86 -23.78
C CYS A 251 -18.77 2.18 -24.38
N ARG A 252 -19.69 2.85 -23.68
CA ARG A 252 -20.26 4.16 -24.08
C ARG A 252 -19.22 5.29 -24.18
N ASN A 253 -18.04 5.14 -23.57
CA ASN A 253 -16.97 6.15 -23.66
C ASN A 253 -16.17 6.05 -24.97
N GLY A 254 -16.25 4.92 -25.69
CA GLY A 254 -15.54 4.69 -26.96
C GLY A 254 -14.05 5.05 -26.87
N ILE A 255 -13.56 5.79 -27.87
CA ILE A 255 -12.16 6.24 -27.97
C ILE A 255 -11.69 7.11 -26.78
N ARG A 256 -12.61 7.71 -26.02
CA ARG A 256 -12.25 8.54 -24.85
C ARG A 256 -12.10 7.76 -23.56
N CYS A 257 -12.38 6.45 -23.59
CA CYS A 257 -12.26 5.59 -22.42
C CYS A 257 -10.81 5.62 -21.90
N LEU A 258 -10.65 5.78 -20.58
CA LEU A 258 -9.34 5.70 -19.92
C LEU A 258 -8.87 4.26 -19.68
N TYR A 259 -9.72 3.28 -19.98
CA TYR A 259 -9.38 1.85 -19.98
C TYR A 259 -9.05 1.37 -21.39
N ILE A 260 -8.39 0.21 -21.49
CA ILE A 260 -8.07 -0.43 -22.77
C ILE A 260 -9.29 -1.18 -23.28
N HIS A 261 -9.58 -1.08 -24.58
CA HIS A 261 -10.47 -1.99 -25.27
C HIS A 261 -9.64 -2.88 -26.20
N ALA A 262 -10.01 -4.15 -26.32
CA ALA A 262 -9.32 -5.10 -27.17
C ALA A 262 -10.29 -6.10 -27.77
N ASP A 263 -10.06 -6.53 -29.01
CA ASP A 263 -10.81 -7.59 -29.67
C ASP A 263 -10.34 -8.97 -29.17
N THR A 264 -10.54 -9.21 -27.88
CA THR A 264 -10.19 -10.47 -27.22
C THR A 264 -11.19 -10.77 -26.12
N THR A 265 -11.81 -11.93 -26.20
CA THR A 265 -12.65 -12.48 -25.14
C THR A 265 -11.75 -13.22 -24.14
N VAL A 266 -11.60 -12.66 -22.94
CA VAL A 266 -10.92 -13.34 -21.84
C VAL A 266 -11.98 -13.95 -20.95
N THR A 267 -12.09 -15.27 -20.98
CA THR A 267 -12.76 -16.03 -19.92
C THR A 267 -11.85 -16.05 -18.70
N PRO A 268 -12.32 -15.58 -17.53
CA PRO A 268 -11.55 -15.67 -16.30
C PRO A 268 -11.20 -17.14 -16.04
N LYS A 269 -9.91 -17.50 -16.08
CA LYS A 269 -9.46 -18.75 -15.46
C LYS A 269 -9.18 -18.44 -13.99
N GLN A 270 -10.11 -18.84 -13.13
CA GLN A 270 -9.86 -18.90 -11.70
C GLN A 270 -8.90 -20.08 -11.49
N VAL A 271 -7.60 -19.81 -11.37
CA VAL A 271 -6.62 -20.84 -11.02
C VAL A 271 -6.36 -20.74 -9.53
N GLN A 272 -6.96 -21.66 -8.78
CA GLN A 272 -6.63 -21.91 -7.39
C GLN A 272 -5.25 -22.57 -7.32
N THR A 273 -4.36 -22.04 -6.50
CA THR A 273 -3.91 -22.63 -5.23
C THR A 273 -2.77 -21.75 -4.73
N SER A 274 -2.86 -21.33 -3.47
CA SER A 274 -1.86 -20.50 -2.80
C SER A 274 -0.44 -21.05 -2.91
N GLU A 275 -0.32 -22.37 -3.04
CA GLU A 275 0.93 -23.13 -3.14
C GLU A 275 1.56 -23.14 -4.54
N ILE A 276 0.83 -22.69 -5.57
CA ILE A 276 1.39 -22.57 -6.92
C ILE A 276 2.57 -21.61 -6.88
N THR A 277 3.71 -22.06 -7.40
CA THR A 277 4.88 -21.18 -7.56
C THR A 277 4.56 -20.03 -8.49
N LEU A 278 5.10 -18.84 -8.21
CA LEU A 278 4.92 -17.68 -9.09
C LEU A 278 5.40 -17.96 -10.52
N ARG A 279 6.41 -18.84 -10.66
CA ARG A 279 6.90 -19.34 -11.94
C ARG A 279 5.80 -20.07 -12.71
N THR A 280 5.18 -21.06 -12.10
CA THR A 280 4.09 -21.84 -12.70
C THR A 280 2.89 -20.96 -13.03
N TRP A 281 2.51 -20.04 -12.12
CA TRP A 281 1.39 -19.13 -12.35
C TRP A 281 1.66 -18.15 -13.50
N GLY A 282 2.87 -17.57 -13.51
CA GLY A 282 3.25 -16.52 -14.44
C GLY A 282 3.67 -17.03 -15.81
N GLN A 283 3.90 -18.33 -16.00
CA GLN A 283 4.56 -18.90 -17.18
C GLN A 283 3.99 -18.36 -18.51
N HIS A 284 2.67 -18.41 -18.70
CA HIS A 284 2.03 -17.95 -19.94
C HIS A 284 2.18 -16.44 -20.23
N VAL A 285 2.37 -15.63 -19.17
CA VAL A 285 2.54 -14.18 -19.27
C VAL A 285 4.02 -13.83 -19.41
N MET A 286 4.88 -14.54 -18.68
CA MET A 286 6.31 -14.29 -18.58
C MET A 286 7.09 -14.80 -19.78
N ASP A 287 6.71 -15.93 -20.37
CA ASP A 287 7.37 -16.49 -21.56
C ASP A 287 7.30 -15.55 -22.78
N ASN A 288 6.35 -14.61 -22.77
CA ASN A 288 6.19 -13.58 -23.79
C ASN A 288 6.81 -12.22 -23.41
N ALA A 289 7.10 -12.00 -22.12
CA ALA A 289 7.61 -10.72 -21.60
C ALA A 289 9.12 -10.75 -21.35
N LEU A 290 9.68 -11.93 -21.03
CA LEU A 290 11.07 -12.16 -20.72
C LEU A 290 11.60 -13.37 -21.50
N SER A 291 12.88 -13.36 -21.86
CA SER A 291 13.52 -14.58 -22.35
C SER A 291 13.54 -15.66 -21.26
N GLY A 292 13.57 -16.95 -21.63
CA GLY A 292 13.54 -18.04 -20.62
C GLY A 292 14.64 -17.95 -19.55
N LYS A 293 15.83 -17.47 -19.93
CA LYS A 293 16.94 -17.21 -18.99
C LYS A 293 16.65 -16.04 -18.05
N GLU A 294 16.05 -14.97 -18.56
CA GLU A 294 15.67 -13.80 -17.75
C GLU A 294 14.49 -14.09 -16.84
N ALA A 295 13.50 -14.87 -17.29
CA ALA A 295 12.41 -15.34 -16.46
C ALA A 295 12.94 -16.18 -15.29
N GLY A 296 13.90 -17.07 -15.55
CA GLY A 296 14.60 -17.84 -14.51
C GLY A 296 15.23 -16.95 -13.45
N ALA A 297 16.06 -15.99 -13.87
CA ALA A 297 16.73 -15.05 -12.96
C ALA A 297 15.75 -14.14 -12.20
N PHE A 298 14.63 -13.76 -12.83
CA PHE A 298 13.58 -12.98 -12.17
C PHE A 298 12.91 -13.75 -11.03
N PHE A 299 12.57 -15.03 -11.24
CA PHE A 299 11.97 -15.85 -10.18
C PHE A 299 12.96 -16.21 -9.08
N GLU A 300 14.23 -16.47 -9.42
CA GLU A 300 15.29 -16.65 -8.42
C GLU A 300 15.46 -15.41 -7.53
N PHE A 301 15.43 -14.21 -8.13
CA PHE A 301 15.43 -12.97 -7.36
C PHE A 301 14.24 -12.89 -6.40
N LEU A 302 13.02 -13.23 -6.83
CA LEU A 302 11.84 -13.21 -5.94
C LEU A 302 11.95 -14.25 -4.83
N ASP A 303 12.46 -15.45 -5.13
CA ASP A 303 12.72 -16.50 -4.15
C ASP A 303 13.73 -16.04 -3.09
N GLU A 304 14.81 -15.37 -3.48
CA GLU A 304 15.78 -14.75 -2.56
C GLU A 304 15.15 -13.66 -1.67
N GLN A 305 14.13 -12.97 -2.18
CA GLN A 305 13.33 -12.02 -1.39
C GLN A 305 12.26 -12.69 -0.52
N GLY A 306 12.19 -14.03 -0.54
CA GLY A 306 11.24 -14.81 0.26
C GLY A 306 9.83 -14.87 -0.33
N VAL A 307 9.67 -14.60 -1.63
CA VAL A 307 8.37 -14.55 -2.32
C VAL A 307 8.36 -15.59 -3.44
N ARG A 308 7.93 -16.82 -3.11
CA ARG A 308 8.02 -17.98 -4.01
C ARG A 308 6.70 -18.38 -4.64
N THR A 309 5.62 -18.22 -3.89
CA THR A 309 4.28 -18.70 -4.26
C THR A 309 3.29 -17.56 -4.49
N VAL A 310 2.15 -17.87 -5.11
CA VAL A 310 1.02 -16.95 -5.23
C VAL A 310 0.59 -16.45 -3.85
N GLY A 311 0.53 -17.36 -2.87
CA GLY A 311 0.20 -17.03 -1.49
C GLY A 311 1.19 -16.05 -0.86
N ASP A 312 2.50 -16.25 -1.05
CA ASP A 312 3.52 -15.32 -0.55
C ASP A 312 3.32 -13.90 -1.10
N MET A 313 3.08 -13.79 -2.42
CA MET A 313 2.83 -12.50 -3.08
C MET A 313 1.56 -11.83 -2.56
N GLN A 314 0.52 -12.61 -2.26
CA GLN A 314 -0.71 -12.10 -1.68
C GLN A 314 -0.49 -11.58 -0.27
N VAL A 315 0.19 -12.32 0.59
CA VAL A 315 0.42 -11.91 1.99
C VAL A 315 1.23 -10.59 2.10
N LEU A 316 1.96 -10.18 1.06
CA LEU A 316 2.67 -8.89 1.05
C LEU A 316 1.72 -7.69 1.24
N GLY A 317 1.89 -7.00 2.37
CA GLY A 317 1.32 -5.68 2.61
C GLY A 317 1.85 -4.64 1.61
N ASN A 318 1.18 -3.47 1.52
CA ASN A 318 1.52 -2.44 0.53
C ASN A 318 2.96 -1.94 0.66
N ALA A 319 3.42 -1.65 1.89
CA ALA A 319 4.80 -1.20 2.12
C ALA A 319 5.84 -2.27 1.75
N ALA A 320 5.57 -3.54 2.06
CA ALA A 320 6.44 -4.66 1.70
C ALA A 320 6.51 -4.85 0.18
N PHE A 321 5.37 -4.74 -0.50
CA PHE A 321 5.30 -4.79 -1.96
C PHE A 321 6.04 -3.63 -2.61
N ASP A 322 5.86 -2.39 -2.13
CA ASP A 322 6.55 -1.22 -2.66
C ASP A 322 8.07 -1.30 -2.42
N SER A 323 8.49 -1.81 -1.26
CA SER A 323 9.91 -2.06 -0.95
C SER A 323 10.51 -3.15 -1.84
N LEU A 324 9.73 -4.19 -2.17
CA LEU A 324 10.12 -5.19 -3.15
C LEU A 324 10.22 -4.56 -4.55
N ALA A 325 9.20 -3.81 -4.97
CA ALA A 325 9.16 -3.11 -6.26
C ALA A 325 10.37 -2.20 -6.46
N ALA A 326 10.77 -1.45 -5.43
CA ALA A 326 11.92 -0.55 -5.48
C ALA A 326 13.27 -1.27 -5.71
N ARG A 327 13.35 -2.56 -5.40
CA ARG A 327 14.55 -3.40 -5.60
C ARG A 327 14.52 -4.18 -6.90
N VAL A 328 13.36 -4.23 -7.58
CA VAL A 328 13.22 -4.88 -8.88
C VAL A 328 13.93 -4.03 -9.94
N PRO A 329 14.92 -4.59 -10.68
CA PRO A 329 15.55 -3.91 -11.80
C PRO A 329 14.53 -3.46 -12.85
N PRO A 330 14.70 -2.29 -13.51
CA PRO A 330 13.73 -1.75 -14.48
C PRO A 330 13.35 -2.72 -15.60
N ARG A 331 14.28 -3.57 -16.05
CA ARG A 331 14.05 -4.61 -17.06
C ARG A 331 12.98 -5.64 -16.67
N TRP A 332 12.76 -5.84 -15.37
CA TRP A 332 11.75 -6.76 -14.83
C TRP A 332 10.51 -6.04 -14.33
N ALA A 333 10.43 -4.71 -14.48
CA ALA A 333 9.30 -3.92 -13.95
C ALA A 333 7.96 -4.37 -14.53
N GLU A 334 7.90 -4.68 -15.83
CA GLU A 334 6.65 -5.17 -16.45
C GLU A 334 6.26 -6.54 -15.89
N ALA A 335 7.20 -7.48 -15.81
CA ALA A 335 6.99 -8.79 -15.20
C ALA A 335 6.49 -8.65 -13.76
N PHE A 336 7.15 -7.86 -12.93
CA PHE A 336 6.74 -7.63 -11.55
C PHE A 336 5.35 -6.99 -11.44
N LEU A 337 5.02 -6.02 -12.30
CA LEU A 337 3.67 -5.44 -12.37
C LEU A 337 2.61 -6.48 -12.70
N THR A 338 2.89 -7.48 -13.55
CA THR A 338 1.89 -8.52 -13.81
C THR A 338 1.55 -9.32 -12.55
N LEU A 339 2.50 -9.52 -11.64
CA LEU A 339 2.24 -10.22 -10.37
C LEU A 339 1.37 -9.39 -9.42
N SER A 340 1.25 -8.07 -9.60
CA SER A 340 0.44 -7.23 -8.72
C SER A 340 -1.05 -7.57 -8.80
N VAL A 341 -1.52 -8.15 -9.92
CA VAL A 341 -2.91 -8.59 -10.06
C VAL A 341 -3.30 -9.64 -9.02
N LEU A 342 -2.32 -10.43 -8.54
CA LEU A 342 -2.55 -11.43 -7.50
C LEU A 342 -2.99 -10.78 -6.19
N ARG A 343 -2.65 -9.51 -5.97
CA ARG A 343 -2.92 -8.78 -4.74
C ARG A 343 -4.28 -8.08 -4.73
N ASP A 344 -4.94 -8.01 -5.89
CA ASP A 344 -6.16 -7.24 -6.08
C ASP A 344 -7.40 -8.10 -5.83
N LEU A 345 -8.24 -7.71 -4.88
CA LEU A 345 -9.50 -8.40 -4.59
C LEU A 345 -10.69 -7.52 -5.03
N ASP A 346 -11.68 -8.14 -5.69
CA ASP A 346 -12.94 -7.45 -5.97
C ASP A 346 -13.79 -7.47 -4.69
N THR A 347 -14.36 -6.35 -4.28
CA THR A 347 -15.27 -6.31 -3.12
C THR A 347 -16.52 -7.16 -3.33
N LYS A 348 -16.86 -7.48 -4.58
CA LYS A 348 -17.96 -8.39 -4.94
C LYS A 348 -17.54 -9.86 -5.01
N MET A 349 -16.25 -10.16 -4.89
CA MET A 349 -15.76 -11.55 -4.86
C MET A 349 -16.29 -12.25 -3.62
N LEU A 350 -16.71 -13.52 -3.78
CA LEU A 350 -17.04 -14.38 -2.64
C LEU A 350 -15.83 -14.50 -1.71
N LEU A 351 -16.02 -14.28 -0.42
CA LEU A 351 -14.93 -14.29 0.55
C LEU A 351 -14.27 -15.67 0.61
N SER A 352 -15.05 -16.75 0.52
CA SER A 352 -14.53 -18.12 0.43
C SER A 352 -13.51 -18.28 -0.70
N ASN A 353 -13.81 -17.74 -1.88
CA ASN A 353 -12.90 -17.79 -3.03
C ASN A 353 -11.63 -16.95 -2.81
N ALA A 354 -11.77 -15.78 -2.18
CA ALA A 354 -10.62 -14.94 -1.85
C ALA A 354 -9.70 -15.61 -0.82
N LEU A 355 -10.28 -16.27 0.18
CA LEU A 355 -9.55 -16.96 1.25
C LEU A 355 -8.81 -18.19 0.73
N MET A 356 -9.38 -18.96 -0.19
CA MET A 356 -8.72 -20.10 -0.85
C MET A 356 -7.43 -19.73 -1.60
N ALA A 357 -7.18 -18.43 -1.82
CA ALA A 357 -5.94 -17.97 -2.43
C ALA A 357 -4.79 -17.81 -1.41
N PHE A 358 -5.09 -17.83 -0.10
CA PHE A 358 -4.10 -17.75 0.96
C PHE A 358 -3.51 -19.14 1.31
N PRO A 359 -2.24 -19.21 1.75
CA PRO A 359 -1.61 -20.46 2.17
C PRO A 359 -2.46 -21.21 3.21
N ARG A 360 -2.56 -22.54 3.06
CA ARG A 360 -3.20 -23.47 4.03
C ARG A 360 -4.71 -23.30 4.25
N ILE A 361 -5.38 -22.44 3.46
CA ILE A 361 -6.84 -22.36 3.44
C ILE A 361 -7.37 -23.36 2.42
N GLU A 362 -8.07 -24.38 2.91
CA GLU A 362 -8.67 -25.43 2.09
C GLU A 362 -10.20 -25.38 2.14
N ALA A 363 -10.83 -25.95 1.12
CA ALA A 363 -12.28 -26.03 1.06
C ALA A 363 -12.76 -27.23 1.90
N PRO A 364 -13.88 -27.12 2.65
CA PRO A 364 -14.78 -25.97 2.71
C PRO A 364 -14.39 -24.94 3.79
N VAL A 365 -14.35 -23.66 3.41
CA VAL A 365 -14.13 -22.55 4.36
C VAL A 365 -15.42 -22.26 5.14
N ARG A 366 -15.43 -22.52 6.45
CA ARG A 366 -16.56 -22.20 7.34
C ARG A 366 -16.56 -20.71 7.69
N LEU A 367 -17.52 -19.96 7.16
CA LEU A 367 -17.73 -18.54 7.42
C LEU A 367 -19.10 -18.29 8.06
N PRO A 368 -19.26 -17.28 8.94
CA PRO A 368 -20.57 -16.85 9.41
C PRO A 368 -21.48 -16.43 8.25
N GLY A 369 -22.78 -16.73 8.33
CA GLY A 369 -23.72 -16.51 7.20
C GLY A 369 -23.90 -15.05 6.76
N PHE A 370 -23.51 -14.08 7.59
CA PHE A 370 -23.49 -12.66 7.24
C PHE A 370 -22.24 -12.23 6.45
N LEU A 371 -21.24 -13.10 6.32
CA LEU A 371 -19.92 -12.81 5.76
C LEU A 371 -19.72 -13.56 4.44
N ASN A 372 -20.28 -13.04 3.34
CA ASN A 372 -20.33 -13.75 2.05
C ASN A 372 -19.29 -13.23 1.05
N THR A 373 -19.04 -11.93 1.04
CA THR A 373 -18.16 -11.25 0.08
C THR A 373 -17.00 -10.55 0.77
N VAL A 374 -15.94 -10.24 0.00
CA VAL A 374 -14.85 -9.38 0.48
C VAL A 374 -15.40 -8.04 0.99
N GLY A 375 -16.41 -7.48 0.33
CA GLY A 375 -17.07 -6.25 0.76
C GLY A 375 -17.71 -6.37 2.15
N ASP A 376 -18.34 -7.50 2.47
CA ASP A 376 -18.92 -7.75 3.79
C ASP A 376 -17.84 -7.75 4.88
N LEU A 377 -16.69 -8.38 4.60
CA LEU A 377 -15.52 -8.38 5.49
C LEU A 377 -15.00 -6.96 5.74
N LEU A 378 -14.90 -6.14 4.69
CA LEU A 378 -14.42 -4.77 4.82
C LEU A 378 -15.38 -3.86 5.58
N ASN A 379 -16.68 -4.16 5.55
CA ASN A 379 -17.71 -3.40 6.26
C ASN A 379 -17.82 -3.76 7.75
N LEU A 380 -17.15 -4.81 8.22
CA LEU A 380 -17.15 -5.14 9.66
C LEU A 380 -16.46 -4.04 10.48
N THR A 381 -17.05 -3.73 11.63
CA THR A 381 -16.39 -2.92 12.66
C THR A 381 -15.23 -3.72 13.27
N ALA A 382 -14.24 -3.03 13.86
CA ALA A 382 -13.12 -3.71 14.52
C ALA A 382 -13.60 -4.68 15.62
N SER A 383 -14.61 -4.28 16.40
CA SER A 383 -15.20 -5.14 17.43
C SER A 383 -15.84 -6.41 16.84
N ALA A 384 -16.66 -6.26 15.79
CA ALA A 384 -17.29 -7.40 15.13
C ALA A 384 -16.25 -8.32 14.45
N PHE A 385 -15.19 -7.75 13.89
CA PHE A 385 -14.09 -8.49 13.28
C PHE A 385 -13.37 -9.37 14.33
N MET A 386 -13.02 -8.81 15.48
CA MET A 386 -12.33 -9.56 16.55
C MET A 386 -13.20 -10.66 17.19
N GLN A 387 -14.51 -10.62 17.00
CA GLN A 387 -15.47 -11.61 17.51
C GLN A 387 -15.81 -12.71 16.49
N LEU A 388 -15.20 -12.70 15.30
CA LEU A 388 -15.45 -13.75 14.30
C LEU A 388 -15.03 -15.12 14.83
N GLN A 389 -15.99 -16.05 14.86
CA GLN A 389 -15.75 -17.45 15.18
C GLN A 389 -15.32 -18.20 13.92
N VAL A 390 -14.08 -17.98 13.50
CA VAL A 390 -13.45 -18.67 12.37
C VAL A 390 -12.09 -19.25 12.80
N ALA A 391 -11.59 -20.20 12.04
CA ALA A 391 -10.30 -20.80 12.33
C ALA A 391 -9.15 -19.78 12.20
N PRO A 392 -8.03 -19.93 12.93
CA PRO A 392 -6.97 -18.92 12.99
C PRO A 392 -6.39 -18.49 11.64
N PHE A 393 -6.12 -19.44 10.72
CA PHE A 393 -5.65 -19.13 9.36
C PHE A 393 -6.67 -18.33 8.55
N VAL A 394 -7.97 -18.57 8.75
CA VAL A 394 -9.05 -17.76 8.12
C VAL A 394 -9.08 -16.36 8.71
N MET A 395 -8.97 -16.24 10.04
CA MET A 395 -8.93 -14.94 10.71
C MET A 395 -7.74 -14.10 10.23
N ASN A 396 -6.57 -14.72 10.14
CA ASN A 396 -5.37 -14.05 9.66
C ASN A 396 -5.49 -13.60 8.20
N ALA A 397 -5.93 -14.49 7.31
CA ALA A 397 -6.18 -14.11 5.92
C ALA A 397 -7.21 -12.97 5.81
N CYS A 398 -8.29 -13.00 6.60
CA CYS A 398 -9.24 -11.90 6.66
C CYS A 398 -8.61 -10.58 7.14
N SER A 399 -7.74 -10.62 8.15
CA SER A 399 -6.99 -9.44 8.64
C SER A 399 -6.08 -8.87 7.55
N LEU A 400 -5.31 -9.73 6.87
CA LEU A 400 -4.46 -9.35 5.74
C LEU A 400 -5.25 -8.72 4.59
N ILE A 401 -6.45 -9.23 4.30
CA ILE A 401 -7.35 -8.62 3.31
C ILE A 401 -7.74 -7.21 3.76
N ARG A 402 -8.25 -7.05 5.00
CA ARG A 402 -8.71 -5.75 5.53
C ARG A 402 -7.62 -4.68 5.51
N ALA A 403 -6.42 -5.04 5.97
CA ALA A 403 -5.27 -4.14 6.02
C ALA A 403 -4.93 -3.53 4.64
N ARG A 404 -5.21 -4.23 3.52
CA ARG A 404 -4.95 -3.71 2.16
C ARG A 404 -5.90 -2.59 1.74
N TYR A 405 -7.15 -2.59 2.22
CA TYR A 405 -8.16 -1.61 1.82
C TYR A 405 -8.11 -0.33 2.63
N GLY A 406 -7.23 -0.27 3.64
CA GLY A 406 -7.11 0.90 4.50
C GLY A 406 -8.45 1.26 5.14
N THR A 407 -9.12 0.26 5.74
CA THR A 407 -10.22 0.52 6.65
C THR A 407 -9.75 1.55 7.69
N ASP A 408 -10.65 2.42 8.17
CA ASP A 408 -10.40 3.39 9.25
C ASP A 408 -10.12 2.62 10.57
N GLU A 409 -9.04 1.85 10.59
CA GLU A 409 -8.61 1.06 11.72
C GLU A 409 -8.00 2.03 12.71
N THR A 410 -8.79 2.36 13.73
CA THR A 410 -8.26 2.83 15.00
C THR A 410 -7.27 1.77 15.48
N PHE A 411 -6.00 2.13 15.66
CA PHE A 411 -5.04 1.21 16.25
C PHE A 411 -5.57 0.74 17.60
N SER A 412 -5.43 -0.55 17.85
CA SER A 412 -5.99 -1.12 19.06
C SER A 412 -5.15 -0.69 20.26
N ILE A 413 -5.77 0.13 21.12
CA ILE A 413 -5.19 0.59 22.38
C ILE A 413 -5.83 -0.16 23.53
N ILE A 414 -4.99 -0.70 24.41
CA ILE A 414 -5.42 -1.20 25.72
C ILE A 414 -5.12 -0.09 26.73
N ASP A 415 -6.17 0.38 27.40
CA ASP A 415 -6.04 1.33 28.52
C ASP A 415 -5.77 0.56 29.81
N LEU A 416 -4.52 0.61 30.28
CA LEU A 416 -4.09 -0.12 31.48
C LEU A 416 -4.79 0.34 32.76
N LYS A 417 -5.42 1.53 32.75
CA LYS A 417 -6.24 1.97 33.90
C LYS A 417 -7.57 1.24 34.00
N LYS A 418 -8.08 0.72 32.87
CA LYS A 418 -9.35 -0.01 32.78
C LYS A 418 -9.16 -1.52 32.92
N GLU A 419 -7.92 -2.00 32.79
CA GLU A 419 -7.57 -3.40 32.98
C GLU A 419 -7.75 -3.82 34.43
N GLN A 420 -8.42 -4.97 34.63
CA GLN A 420 -8.60 -5.55 35.95
C GLN A 420 -7.27 -6.13 36.46
N PRO A 421 -7.08 -6.24 37.79
CA PRO A 421 -5.93 -6.93 38.35
C PRO A 421 -5.88 -8.41 37.91
N ASN A 422 -4.68 -8.94 37.72
CA ASN A 422 -4.41 -10.34 37.35
C ASN A 422 -4.91 -10.77 35.97
N THR A 423 -5.28 -9.84 35.08
CA THR A 423 -5.44 -10.11 33.65
C THR A 423 -4.09 -10.32 32.97
N PHE A 424 -4.10 -10.93 31.79
CA PHE A 424 -2.91 -11.14 30.96
C PHE A 424 -2.07 -9.87 30.78
N PHE A 425 -2.71 -8.75 30.42
CA PHE A 425 -2.02 -7.48 30.22
C PHE A 425 -1.50 -6.87 31.53
N SER A 426 -2.24 -7.03 32.64
CA SER A 426 -1.78 -6.59 33.95
C SER A 426 -0.56 -7.40 34.45
N ASN A 427 -0.51 -8.70 34.16
CA ASN A 427 0.61 -9.59 34.51
C ASN A 427 1.86 -9.22 33.70
N ALA A 428 1.73 -9.05 32.38
CA ALA A 428 2.83 -8.58 31.52
C ALA A 428 3.38 -7.22 31.96
N THR A 429 2.49 -6.27 32.27
CA THR A 429 2.88 -4.95 32.75
C THR A 429 3.63 -5.03 34.09
N ARG A 430 3.13 -5.87 35.02
CA ARG A 430 3.76 -6.08 36.33
C ARG A 430 5.13 -6.72 36.21
N MET A 431 5.28 -7.76 35.37
CA MET A 431 6.55 -8.43 35.13
C MET A 431 7.61 -7.44 34.64
N ILE A 432 7.27 -6.61 33.66
CA ILE A 432 8.16 -5.57 33.12
C ILE A 432 8.53 -4.52 34.18
N GLN A 433 7.53 -3.96 34.87
CA GLN A 433 7.76 -2.91 35.86
C GLN A 433 8.55 -3.40 37.07
N SER A 434 8.26 -4.62 37.53
CA SER A 434 8.96 -5.25 38.66
C SER A 434 10.43 -5.43 38.33
N PHE A 435 10.73 -6.07 37.19
CA PHE A 435 12.11 -6.36 36.79
C PHE A 435 12.97 -5.10 36.70
N CYS A 436 12.44 -4.04 36.08
CA CYS A 436 13.13 -2.76 35.96
C CYS A 436 13.47 -2.12 37.33
N ARG A 437 12.67 -2.38 38.37
CA ARG A 437 12.88 -1.81 39.71
C ARG A 437 13.79 -2.65 40.58
N THR A 438 13.70 -3.98 40.50
CA THR A 438 14.29 -4.89 41.50
C THR A 438 15.46 -5.71 40.97
N HIS A 439 15.56 -5.92 39.65
CA HIS A 439 16.54 -6.86 39.06
C HIS A 439 17.50 -6.22 38.05
N ALA A 440 17.30 -4.95 37.67
CA ALA A 440 18.12 -4.29 36.66
C ALA A 440 19.52 -3.93 37.16
N HIS A 441 20.54 -4.73 36.82
CA HIS A 441 21.93 -4.48 37.21
C HIS A 441 22.63 -3.47 36.28
N CYS A 442 23.52 -2.62 36.83
CA CYS A 442 24.20 -1.57 36.06
C CYS A 442 25.26 -2.12 35.08
N SER A 443 25.83 -3.31 35.36
CA SER A 443 26.84 -3.94 34.49
C SER A 443 26.33 -4.27 33.09
N TRP A 444 25.02 -4.48 32.91
CA TRP A 444 24.39 -4.74 31.60
C TRP A 444 24.40 -3.52 30.67
N ARG A 445 24.75 -2.36 31.23
CA ARG A 445 24.77 -1.06 30.57
C ARG A 445 26.17 -0.43 30.64
N LYS A 446 27.22 -1.23 30.50
CA LYS A 446 28.62 -0.78 30.62
C LYS A 446 28.91 -0.07 31.96
N HIS A 447 28.24 -0.49 33.02
CA HIS A 447 28.29 0.15 34.34
C HIS A 447 27.80 1.61 34.36
N ASP A 448 27.05 2.04 33.34
CA ASP A 448 26.42 3.35 33.27
C ASP A 448 24.95 3.27 33.72
N PRO A 449 24.60 3.75 34.93
CA PRO A 449 23.23 3.70 35.43
C PRO A 449 22.27 4.64 34.67
N SER A 450 22.80 5.59 33.88
CA SER A 450 22.00 6.55 33.12
C SER A 450 21.50 6.00 31.78
N ARG A 451 22.13 4.94 31.25
CA ARG A 451 21.70 4.29 30.00
C ARG A 451 20.33 3.63 30.16
N PRO A 452 19.47 3.67 29.13
CA PRO A 452 18.14 3.07 29.21
C PRO A 452 18.22 1.55 29.29
N VAL A 453 17.37 0.95 30.13
CA VAL A 453 17.03 -0.48 30.02
C VAL A 453 15.81 -0.57 29.12
N VAL A 454 15.95 -1.35 28.06
CA VAL A 454 14.84 -1.86 27.27
C VAL A 454 14.57 -3.26 27.77
N THR A 455 13.32 -3.53 28.10
CA THR A 455 12.83 -4.78 28.65
C THR A 455 11.81 -5.34 27.68
N SER A 456 11.94 -6.62 27.35
CA SER A 456 10.96 -7.34 26.55
C SER A 456 10.42 -8.54 27.31
N VAL A 457 9.12 -8.80 27.14
CA VAL A 457 8.49 -10.05 27.57
C VAL A 457 8.00 -10.76 26.32
N LEU A 458 8.49 -11.98 26.10
CA LEU A 458 7.96 -12.85 25.06
C LEU A 458 7.11 -13.90 25.73
N THR A 459 5.92 -14.10 25.19
CA THR A 459 5.01 -15.14 25.65
C THR A 459 4.98 -16.30 24.67
N PHE A 460 4.72 -17.47 25.21
CA PHE A 460 4.63 -18.70 24.45
C PHE A 460 3.56 -19.62 25.06
N VAL A 461 3.18 -20.64 24.31
CA VAL A 461 2.28 -21.71 24.75
C VAL A 461 3.06 -23.02 24.92
N ASP A 462 2.54 -23.90 25.77
CA ASP A 462 2.95 -25.30 25.76
C ASP A 462 2.43 -25.94 24.46
N VAL A 463 3.35 -26.18 23.55
CA VAL A 463 3.08 -26.67 22.21
C VAL A 463 2.45 -28.06 22.19
N ASN A 464 2.82 -28.90 23.16
CA ASN A 464 2.28 -30.25 23.32
C ASN A 464 0.82 -30.25 23.84
N LYS A 465 0.35 -29.10 24.35
CA LYS A 465 -1.03 -28.92 24.85
C LYS A 465 -1.85 -27.97 23.98
N CYS A 466 -1.24 -27.36 22.96
CA CYS A 466 -1.87 -26.32 22.15
C CYS A 466 -2.52 -26.94 20.91
N HIS A 467 -3.83 -27.20 21.01
CA HIS A 467 -4.63 -27.72 19.89
C HIS A 467 -5.33 -26.63 19.09
N CYS A 468 -4.85 -25.38 19.15
CA CYS A 468 -5.38 -24.28 18.32
C CYS A 468 -5.05 -24.45 16.81
N HIS A 469 -4.45 -25.57 16.42
CA HIS A 469 -4.05 -25.97 15.07
C HIS A 469 -5.20 -26.21 14.08
N LEU A 470 -6.45 -26.12 14.50
CA LEU A 470 -7.54 -26.77 13.77
C LEU A 470 -8.02 -25.96 12.55
N ASN A 471 -7.46 -26.32 11.39
CA ASN A 471 -8.30 -26.65 10.23
C ASN A 471 -9.19 -27.82 10.69
N GLY A 472 -10.51 -27.63 10.64
CA GLY A 472 -11.46 -28.58 11.21
C GLY A 472 -11.25 -30.02 10.70
N ASP A 473 -11.44 -30.97 11.62
CA ASP A 473 -11.93 -32.32 11.38
C ASP A 473 -10.97 -33.44 10.92
N ASN A 474 -9.64 -33.38 11.13
CA ASN A 474 -8.87 -34.65 11.06
C ASN A 474 -7.68 -34.76 12.04
N PRO A 475 -7.89 -35.34 13.25
CA PRO A 475 -6.83 -35.57 14.23
C PRO A 475 -5.80 -36.65 13.82
N GLU A 476 -6.01 -37.36 12.71
CA GLU A 476 -5.13 -38.44 12.26
C GLU A 476 -3.97 -37.97 11.34
N ASN A 477 -3.95 -36.70 10.91
CA ASN A 477 -3.02 -36.23 9.87
C ASN A 477 -1.89 -35.31 10.34
N THR A 478 -1.82 -35.01 11.64
CA THR A 478 -0.68 -34.28 12.19
C THR A 478 0.27 -35.26 12.83
N HIS A 479 1.38 -35.56 12.15
CA HIS A 479 2.62 -35.93 12.83
C HIS A 479 3.01 -34.77 13.75
N GLU A 480 2.38 -34.67 14.93
CA GLU A 480 2.80 -33.72 15.96
C GLU A 480 4.15 -34.23 16.49
N GLU A 481 5.23 -33.57 16.08
CA GLU A 481 6.53 -33.75 16.71
C GLU A 481 6.36 -33.44 18.19
N HIS A 482 6.41 -34.47 19.04
CA HIS A 482 6.47 -34.28 20.47
C HIS A 482 7.77 -33.56 20.79
N ILE A 483 7.68 -32.38 21.41
CA ILE A 483 8.86 -31.61 21.80
C ILE A 483 9.13 -31.90 23.27
N ASP A 484 10.24 -32.59 23.53
CA ASP A 484 10.81 -32.78 24.85
C ASP A 484 11.46 -31.47 25.36
N ALA A 485 10.60 -30.51 25.70
CA ALA A 485 10.97 -29.26 26.34
C ALA A 485 10.31 -29.20 27.73
N PRO A 486 10.99 -29.62 28.81
CA PRO A 486 10.45 -29.50 30.15
C PRO A 486 10.36 -28.01 30.50
N ILE A 487 9.16 -27.45 30.44
CA ILE A 487 8.93 -26.05 30.81
C ILE A 487 9.10 -25.95 32.33
N PRO A 488 10.10 -25.22 32.84
CA PRO A 488 10.35 -25.10 34.27
C PRO A 488 9.12 -24.57 35.02
N ALA A 489 8.89 -25.07 36.23
CA ALA A 489 7.73 -24.73 37.04
C ALA A 489 7.76 -23.28 37.57
N ASP A 490 8.93 -22.63 37.55
CA ASP A 490 9.15 -21.24 37.97
C ASP A 490 8.82 -20.21 36.87
N ILE A 491 8.49 -20.64 35.66
CA ILE A 491 8.04 -19.72 34.61
C ILE A 491 6.62 -19.23 34.90
N GLU A 492 6.48 -17.91 35.03
CA GLU A 492 5.23 -17.25 35.37
C GLU A 492 4.12 -17.53 34.34
N GLU A 493 2.96 -17.97 34.84
CA GLU A 493 1.74 -18.11 34.05
C GLU A 493 1.08 -16.74 33.88
N MET A 494 0.91 -16.33 32.63
CA MET A 494 0.45 -14.99 32.28
C MET A 494 -1.07 -14.92 32.15
N GLY A 495 -1.75 -16.04 31.93
CA GLY A 495 -3.16 -16.08 31.53
C GLY A 495 -3.33 -16.11 30.01
N THR A 496 -4.54 -15.77 29.54
CA THR A 496 -4.87 -15.78 28.11
C THR A 496 -5.26 -14.36 27.67
N PRO A 497 -4.67 -13.81 26.58
CA PRO A 497 -5.08 -12.50 26.06
C PRO A 497 -6.50 -12.54 25.50
N SER A 498 -7.31 -11.52 25.82
CA SER A 498 -8.58 -11.31 25.16
C SER A 498 -8.36 -10.98 23.67
N GLY A 499 -9.19 -11.55 22.79
CA GLY A 499 -9.11 -11.31 21.35
C GLY A 499 -7.92 -11.98 20.65
N SER A 500 -7.17 -12.87 21.32
CA SER A 500 -6.12 -13.66 20.66
C SER A 500 -6.71 -14.79 19.82
N TRP A 501 -6.08 -15.10 18.69
CA TRP A 501 -6.44 -16.25 17.87
C TRP A 501 -6.18 -17.59 18.58
N CYS A 502 -5.31 -17.61 19.59
CA CYS A 502 -4.99 -18.79 20.39
C CYS A 502 -5.46 -18.61 21.84
N GLN A 503 -6.35 -19.50 22.30
CA GLN A 503 -6.96 -19.44 23.64
C GLN A 503 -6.20 -20.23 24.71
N CYS A 504 -5.03 -20.79 24.39
CA CYS A 504 -4.22 -21.56 25.34
C CYS A 504 -3.56 -20.67 26.40
N MET A 505 -3.30 -21.23 27.58
CA MET A 505 -2.55 -20.55 28.65
C MET A 505 -1.19 -20.06 28.15
N ARG A 506 -0.83 -18.80 28.45
CA ARG A 506 0.48 -18.24 28.12
C ARG A 506 1.44 -18.34 29.29
N ARG A 507 2.71 -18.55 28.95
CA ARG A 507 3.86 -18.41 29.85
C ARG A 507 4.77 -17.32 29.32
N GLY A 508 5.44 -16.58 30.22
CA GLY A 508 6.24 -15.41 29.85
C GLY A 508 7.71 -15.57 30.20
N VAL A 509 8.60 -15.17 29.28
CA VAL A 509 10.01 -14.92 29.58
C VAL A 509 10.33 -13.45 29.45
N ILE A 510 11.01 -12.92 30.46
CA ILE A 510 11.53 -11.56 30.47
C ILE A 510 13.01 -11.54 30.12
N ALA A 511 13.42 -10.55 29.32
CA ALA A 511 14.83 -10.24 29.07
C ALA A 511 15.03 -8.75 28.85
N VAL A 512 16.29 -8.32 28.94
CA VAL A 512 16.71 -6.92 28.77
C VAL A 512 17.78 -6.79 27.69
N ASN A 513 17.99 -5.58 27.18
CA ASN A 513 19.13 -5.29 26.32
C ASN A 513 20.45 -5.49 27.09
N TYR A 514 21.44 -6.03 26.39
CA TYR A 514 22.79 -6.22 26.93
C TYR A 514 23.79 -5.52 26.02
N GLU A 515 24.54 -4.57 26.58
CA GLU A 515 25.49 -3.75 25.83
C GLU A 515 26.94 -4.15 26.08
N LEU A 516 27.68 -4.44 25.01
CA LEU A 516 29.10 -4.73 25.07
C LEU A 516 29.95 -3.54 24.65
N SER A 517 31.22 -3.53 25.06
CA SER A 517 32.21 -2.50 24.70
C SER A 517 32.24 -2.31 23.17
N THR A 518 32.24 -3.39 22.41
CA THR A 518 32.04 -3.43 20.95
C THR A 518 30.55 -3.44 20.58
N PRO A 519 30.04 -2.46 19.79
CA PRO A 519 28.62 -2.38 19.43
C PRO A 519 28.05 -3.62 18.72
N SER A 520 28.87 -4.34 17.94
CA SER A 520 28.46 -5.57 17.23
C SER A 520 28.14 -6.75 18.16
N GLY A 521 28.67 -6.72 19.38
CA GLY A 521 28.40 -7.73 20.41
C GLY A 521 27.12 -7.47 21.21
N SER A 522 26.57 -6.25 21.14
CA SER A 522 25.35 -5.90 21.87
C SER A 522 24.14 -6.69 21.37
N ARG A 523 23.18 -6.94 22.26
CA ARG A 523 21.94 -7.65 21.94
C ARG A 523 20.74 -6.88 22.46
N CYS A 524 19.71 -6.78 21.63
CA CYS A 524 18.43 -6.20 22.01
C CYS A 524 17.69 -7.14 22.97
N SER A 525 16.74 -6.60 23.74
CA SER A 525 15.94 -7.36 24.70
C SER A 525 15.16 -8.51 24.07
N GLU A 526 14.65 -8.30 22.86
CA GLU A 526 13.86 -9.25 22.09
C GLU A 526 14.72 -10.44 21.66
N GLN A 527 15.97 -10.19 21.25
CA GLN A 527 16.92 -11.26 20.90
C GLN A 527 17.30 -12.08 22.12
N ASN A 528 17.50 -11.44 23.28
CA ASN A 528 17.82 -12.13 24.52
C ASN A 528 16.63 -12.95 25.03
N ALA A 529 15.41 -12.44 24.92
CA ALA A 529 14.20 -13.19 25.26
C ALA A 529 14.02 -14.41 24.35
N MET A 530 14.24 -14.25 23.04
CA MET A 530 14.22 -15.37 22.10
C MET A 530 15.32 -16.39 22.40
N GLY A 531 16.53 -15.95 22.75
CA GLY A 531 17.61 -16.82 23.18
C GLY A 531 17.26 -17.61 24.44
N LYS A 532 16.56 -17.00 25.39
CA LYS A 532 16.03 -17.67 26.58
C LYS A 532 14.97 -18.72 26.21
N LEU A 533 14.02 -18.40 25.33
CA LEU A 533 13.06 -19.40 24.83
C LEU A 533 13.75 -20.59 24.17
N ALA A 534 14.74 -20.34 23.31
CA ALA A 534 15.51 -21.38 22.66
C ALA A 534 16.25 -22.27 23.67
N SER A 535 16.82 -21.69 24.75
CA SER A 535 17.47 -22.46 25.82
C SER A 535 16.52 -23.34 26.62
N LEU A 536 15.22 -23.02 26.61
CA LEU A 536 14.16 -23.81 27.23
C LEU A 536 13.60 -24.88 26.29
N GLY A 537 14.14 -25.01 25.07
CA GLY A 537 13.62 -25.91 24.05
C GLY A 537 12.28 -25.47 23.43
N VAL A 538 11.85 -24.23 23.67
CA VAL A 538 10.60 -23.72 23.10
C VAL A 538 10.82 -23.45 21.61
N PRO A 539 10.07 -24.10 20.70
CA PRO A 539 10.20 -23.84 19.28
C PRO A 539 9.70 -22.43 18.95
N THR A 540 10.20 -21.85 17.84
CA THR A 540 9.79 -20.52 17.38
C THR A 540 8.28 -20.42 17.15
N TRP A 541 7.66 -21.48 16.66
CA TRP A 541 6.22 -21.55 16.44
C TRP A 541 5.38 -21.64 17.73
N GLY A 542 6.00 -21.81 18.90
CA GLY A 542 5.36 -21.71 20.21
C GLY A 542 5.14 -20.27 20.69
N VAL A 543 5.81 -19.30 20.07
CA VAL A 543 5.72 -17.86 20.43
C VAL A 543 4.36 -17.29 20.05
N ARG A 544 3.85 -16.33 20.84
CA ARG A 544 2.54 -15.71 20.60
C ARG A 544 2.53 -14.20 20.69
N GLU A 545 3.08 -13.63 21.75
CA GLU A 545 3.08 -12.19 21.97
C GLU A 545 4.48 -11.67 22.32
N VAL A 546 4.79 -10.45 21.89
CA VAL A 546 6.05 -9.74 22.14
C VAL A 546 5.70 -8.41 22.79
N PHE A 547 6.11 -8.20 24.04
CA PHE A 547 5.98 -6.91 24.72
C PHE A 547 7.31 -6.19 24.71
N VAL A 548 7.33 -4.90 24.37
CA VAL A 548 8.54 -4.07 24.39
C VAL A 548 8.33 -2.79 25.19
N HIS A 549 9.16 -2.58 26.20
CA HIS A 549 9.17 -1.40 27.06
C HIS A 549 10.57 -0.83 27.20
N GLY A 550 10.68 0.49 27.33
CA GLY A 550 11.95 1.13 27.63
C GLY A 550 11.82 2.62 27.86
N ARG A 551 12.87 3.21 28.43
CA ARG A 551 12.90 4.63 28.79
C ARG A 551 13.41 5.47 27.63
N ALA A 552 12.52 5.99 26.80
CA ALA A 552 12.88 7.01 25.82
C ALA A 552 13.11 8.35 26.54
N ALA A 553 14.31 8.94 26.39
CA ALA A 553 14.74 10.08 27.20
C ALA A 553 13.97 11.39 26.96
N LYS A 554 13.17 11.51 25.88
CA LYS A 554 12.53 12.77 25.48
C LYS A 554 11.12 12.68 24.86
N GLU A 555 10.62 11.50 24.47
CA GLU A 555 9.31 11.38 23.79
C GLU A 555 8.46 10.19 24.30
N PRO A 556 7.13 10.36 24.44
CA PRO A 556 6.19 9.32 24.85
C PRO A 556 5.77 8.43 23.66
N ASN A 557 6.70 8.12 22.75
CA ASN A 557 6.38 7.26 21.62
C ASN A 557 6.66 5.80 22.00
N PRO A 558 5.81 4.85 21.59
CA PRO A 558 6.07 3.43 21.79
C PRO A 558 7.38 2.99 21.14
N LEU A 559 8.13 2.12 21.81
CA LEU A 559 9.38 1.57 21.29
C LEU A 559 9.10 0.43 20.32
N PHE A 560 9.66 0.56 19.11
CA PHE A 560 9.62 -0.47 18.09
C PHE A 560 10.85 -1.37 18.13
N PRO A 561 10.71 -2.65 17.79
CA PRO A 561 11.86 -3.51 17.50
C PRO A 561 12.75 -2.89 16.42
N CYS A 562 14.06 -3.00 16.59
CA CYS A 562 15.01 -2.59 15.56
C CYS A 562 14.94 -3.52 14.34
N GLY A 563 15.51 -3.13 13.19
CA GLY A 563 15.42 -3.93 11.96
C GLY A 563 15.94 -5.36 12.07
N VAL A 564 16.93 -5.62 12.95
CA VAL A 564 17.42 -6.98 13.21
C VAL A 564 16.39 -7.80 14.00
N CYS A 565 15.79 -7.21 15.04
CA CYS A 565 14.75 -7.87 15.83
C CYS A 565 13.49 -8.07 15.01
N GLU A 566 13.10 -7.10 14.19
CA GLU A 566 11.97 -7.21 13.27
C GLU A 566 12.17 -8.37 12.28
N ASN A 567 13.34 -8.50 11.66
CA ASN A 567 13.64 -9.62 10.76
C ASN A 567 13.59 -10.98 11.47
N MET A 568 14.09 -11.06 12.71
CA MET A 568 13.99 -12.26 13.54
C MET A 568 12.53 -12.59 13.85
N LEU A 569 11.76 -11.60 14.31
CA LEU A 569 10.35 -11.76 14.67
C LEU A 569 9.50 -12.13 13.44
N ARG A 570 9.80 -11.59 12.25
CA ARG A 570 9.13 -12.01 11.00
C ARG A 570 9.34 -13.49 10.68
N ARG A 571 10.54 -14.03 10.94
CA ARG A 571 10.78 -15.48 10.78
C ARG A 571 9.98 -16.29 11.78
N VAL A 572 9.96 -15.86 13.04
CA VAL A 572 9.15 -16.49 14.09
C VAL A 572 7.66 -16.45 13.75
N THR A 573 7.15 -15.31 13.27
CA THR A 573 5.77 -15.18 12.79
C THR A 573 5.51 -16.10 11.61
N LYS A 574 6.45 -16.24 10.67
CA LYS A 574 6.32 -17.20 9.56
C LYS A 574 6.20 -18.63 10.09
N ASP A 575 6.97 -19.01 11.11
CA ASP A 575 6.90 -20.34 11.72
C ASP A 575 5.57 -20.56 12.45
N VAL A 576 5.06 -19.57 13.18
CA VAL A 576 3.73 -19.60 13.84
C VAL A 576 2.61 -19.68 12.81
N LEU A 577 2.69 -18.87 11.75
CA LEU A 577 1.73 -18.85 10.65
C LEU A 577 1.72 -20.19 9.91
N ALA A 578 2.91 -20.75 9.66
CA ALA A 578 3.02 -22.09 9.12
C ALA A 578 2.31 -23.06 10.06
N HIS A 579 2.73 -23.20 11.30
CA HIS A 579 2.21 -24.24 12.19
C HIS A 579 0.72 -24.07 12.50
N TYR A 580 0.31 -22.89 12.96
CA TYR A 580 -1.02 -22.65 13.52
C TYR A 580 -1.95 -21.78 12.67
N GLY A 581 -1.45 -21.14 11.61
CA GLY A 581 -2.24 -20.16 10.85
C GLY A 581 -2.37 -18.78 11.51
N GLY A 582 -1.84 -18.59 12.71
CA GLY A 582 -1.93 -17.35 13.46
C GLY A 582 -0.71 -16.45 13.31
N ASP A 583 -0.82 -15.22 13.82
CA ASP A 583 0.27 -14.23 13.83
C ASP A 583 0.86 -14.04 15.24
N VAL A 584 2.06 -13.46 15.29
CA VAL A 584 2.64 -12.95 16.53
C VAL A 584 2.23 -11.50 16.69
N THR A 585 1.75 -11.13 17.89
CA THR A 585 1.33 -9.76 18.19
C THR A 585 2.42 -9.01 18.94
N LEU A 586 2.77 -7.82 18.47
CA LEU A 586 3.64 -6.87 19.15
C LEU A 586 2.81 -5.92 20.01
N TYR A 587 3.14 -5.84 21.29
CA TYR A 587 2.59 -4.92 22.28
C TYR A 587 3.68 -3.93 22.70
N MET A 588 3.42 -2.64 22.51
CA MET A 588 4.35 -1.57 22.82
C MET A 588 3.73 -0.61 23.82
N PHE A 589 4.49 -0.24 24.84
CA PHE A 589 4.03 0.69 25.86
C PHE A 589 4.21 2.14 25.43
N ASP A 590 3.22 2.99 25.73
CA ASP A 590 3.22 4.41 25.38
C ASP A 590 4.33 5.22 26.06
N ALA A 591 4.67 4.89 27.30
CA ALA A 591 5.57 5.70 28.11
C ALA A 591 6.42 4.89 29.09
N THR A 592 7.41 5.58 29.68
CA THR A 592 8.25 5.01 30.75
C THR A 592 7.43 4.50 31.93
N THR A 593 6.37 5.24 32.31
CA THR A 593 5.31 4.74 33.20
C THR A 593 4.12 4.38 32.33
N PRO A 594 3.95 3.10 31.99
CA PRO A 594 2.98 2.69 30.98
C PRO A 594 1.55 3.00 31.43
N ARG A 595 0.78 3.68 30.58
CA ARG A 595 -0.65 3.93 30.76
C ARG A 595 -1.48 3.23 29.69
N LYS A 596 -0.91 3.11 28.50
CA LYS A 596 -1.55 2.49 27.34
C LYS A 596 -0.61 1.45 26.75
N ILE A 597 -1.18 0.37 26.22
CA ILE A 597 -0.47 -0.55 25.33
C ILE A 597 -1.05 -0.39 23.94
N VAL A 598 -0.17 -0.12 22.97
CA VAL A 598 -0.49 -0.14 21.54
C VAL A 598 -0.10 -1.51 21.01
N PHE A 599 -0.96 -2.14 20.21
CA PHE A 599 -0.62 -3.42 19.61
C PHE A 599 -0.94 -3.52 18.13
N LEU A 600 -0.14 -4.33 17.44
CA LEU A 600 -0.20 -4.62 16.01
C LEU A 600 0.48 -5.97 15.72
N THR A 601 0.20 -6.60 14.59
CA THR A 601 0.87 -7.86 14.22
C THR A 601 2.27 -7.58 13.66
N ILE A 602 3.21 -8.52 13.80
CA ILE A 602 4.59 -8.34 13.30
C ILE A 602 4.66 -7.92 11.81
N PRO A 603 3.83 -8.45 10.88
CA PRO A 603 3.83 -7.99 9.49
C PRO A 603 3.50 -6.49 9.33
N GLU A 604 2.68 -5.94 10.23
CA GLU A 604 2.24 -4.55 10.22
C GLU A 604 3.30 -3.56 10.71
N ILE A 605 4.39 -4.02 11.34
CA ILE A 605 5.52 -3.14 11.74
C ILE A 605 6.05 -2.36 10.53
N SER A 606 6.05 -2.99 9.35
CA SER A 606 6.48 -2.36 8.10
C SER A 606 5.60 -1.17 7.66
N ASN A 607 4.36 -1.09 8.15
CA ASN A 607 3.44 0.01 7.87
C ASN A 607 3.62 1.21 8.83
N ARG A 608 4.57 1.18 9.76
CA ARG A 608 4.83 2.27 10.73
C ARG A 608 5.13 3.62 10.09
N ASP A 609 5.68 3.63 8.88
CA ASP A 609 6.00 4.86 8.15
C ASP A 609 4.78 5.46 7.42
N GLY A 610 3.66 4.73 7.40
CA GLY A 610 2.41 5.13 6.80
C GLY A 610 1.75 6.32 7.49
N ALA A 611 0.99 7.10 6.72
CA ALA A 611 0.31 8.30 7.19
C ALA A 611 -0.66 8.01 8.36
N ASN A 612 -1.31 6.84 8.36
CA ASN A 612 -2.25 6.43 9.41
C ASN A 612 -1.56 6.23 10.76
N PHE A 613 -0.40 5.56 10.80
CA PHE A 613 0.35 5.37 12.05
C PHE A 613 0.90 6.70 12.58
N LYS A 614 1.42 7.56 11.70
CA LYS A 614 1.87 8.91 12.09
C LYS A 614 0.74 9.76 12.67
N LYS A 615 -0.45 9.69 12.05
CA LYS A 615 -1.66 10.34 12.54
C LYS A 615 -2.06 9.80 13.92
N PHE A 616 -2.09 8.48 14.08
CA PHE A 616 -2.36 7.81 15.37
C PHE A 616 -1.39 8.23 16.48
N VAL A 617 -0.08 8.25 16.22
CA VAL A 617 0.92 8.72 17.20
C VAL A 617 0.69 10.19 17.56
N ALA A 618 0.35 11.02 16.58
CA ALA A 618 0.14 12.46 16.79
C ALA A 618 -1.17 12.78 17.52
N GLU A 619 -2.26 12.06 17.21
CA GLU A 619 -3.62 12.38 17.64
C GLU A 619 -4.11 11.49 18.79
N ASP A 620 -3.98 10.16 18.71
CA ASP A 620 -4.64 9.22 19.64
C ASP A 620 -3.76 8.81 20.83
N LEU A 621 -2.45 8.71 20.62
CA LEU A 621 -1.47 8.44 21.68
C LEU A 621 -1.20 9.67 22.55
N ARG A 622 -1.15 10.86 21.94
CA ARG A 622 -0.80 12.13 22.62
C ARG A 622 -2.02 12.89 23.17
N SER A 623 -3.24 12.58 22.74
CA SER A 623 -4.45 13.13 23.37
C SER A 623 -4.73 12.46 24.72
N ARG A 624 -5.18 13.31 25.66
CA ARG A 624 -5.00 13.23 27.13
C ARG A 624 -5.67 12.06 27.84
#